data_AF-A0AAJ0CR52-F1
#
_entry.id   AF-A0AAJ0CR52-F1
#
_cell.length_a   1.000
_cell.length_b   1.000
_cell.length_c   1.000
_cell.angle_alpha   90.00
_cell.angle_beta   90.00
_cell.angle_gamma   90.00
#
_symmetry.space_group_name_H-M   'P 1'
#
loop_
_entity.id
_entity.type
_entity.pdbx_description
1 polymer ?
#
loop_
_entity_poly.entity_id
_entity_poly.type
_entity_poly.pdbx_seq_one_letter_code
_entity_poly.pdbx_strand_id
1 'polypeptide(L)'
;MDLLQSIEQAYCGFAPHHKYQGKLGQIPPNFDKYLSQLQQLREGLPKRFRSKLDEIIPQLPDLFTEGWPLVPNHTDLLENNIHVDKATGRIVGICDWGGAEVGPFGMSLGGLEIMLGTLTTTGDFWRYHPNHQELRDHFWTLFYHYLGGASDKQKRRIEAARLIGLFLANGFQQGRPATEESEDLRFLGAIVLK
;
A
#
# COMPACT_ATOMS: atom_id res chain seq x y z
N MET A 1 33.43 -3.30 -10.83
CA MET A 1 32.61 -2.57 -9.83
C MET A 1 31.59 -3.55 -9.30
N ASP A 2 31.53 -3.68 -7.98
CA ASP A 2 30.59 -4.57 -7.30
C ASP A 2 29.17 -4.01 -7.45
N LEU A 3 28.19 -4.86 -7.75
CA LEU A 3 26.78 -4.49 -7.94
C LEU A 3 26.25 -3.76 -6.70
N LEU A 4 26.73 -4.16 -5.51
CA LEU A 4 26.43 -3.50 -4.24
C LEU A 4 26.88 -2.03 -4.23
N GLN A 5 28.06 -1.76 -4.76
CA GLN A 5 28.67 -0.43 -4.77
C GLN A 5 27.96 0.50 -5.74
N SER A 6 27.49 -0.02 -6.88
CA SER A 6 26.67 0.76 -7.82
C SER A 6 25.28 1.07 -7.27
N ILE A 7 24.71 0.17 -6.46
CA ILE A 7 23.45 0.41 -5.74
C ILE A 7 23.67 1.50 -4.69
N GLU A 8 24.68 1.37 -3.81
CA GLU A 8 24.99 2.36 -2.77
C GLU A 8 25.24 3.76 -3.34
N GLN A 9 25.92 3.86 -4.49
CA GLN A 9 26.22 5.14 -5.13
C GLN A 9 24.98 5.81 -5.76
N ALA A 10 24.03 5.02 -6.28
CA ALA A 10 22.74 5.52 -6.73
C ALA A 10 21.88 6.03 -5.56
N TYR A 11 21.97 5.39 -4.39
CA TYR A 11 21.26 5.82 -3.17
C TYR A 11 21.90 7.06 -2.51
N CYS A 12 23.22 7.23 -2.57
CA CYS A 12 23.89 8.41 -1.99
C CYS A 12 23.54 9.74 -2.69
N GLY A 13 23.15 9.72 -3.97
CA GLY A 13 22.82 10.93 -4.74
C GLY A 13 21.45 11.55 -4.42
N PHE A 14 20.56 10.82 -3.75
CA PHE A 14 19.16 11.21 -3.52
C PHE A 14 18.65 10.99 -2.09
N ALA A 15 19.52 10.63 -1.15
CA ALA A 15 19.12 10.37 0.24
C ALA A 15 19.13 11.66 1.09
N PRO A 16 17.97 12.12 1.62
CA PRO A 16 17.98 12.97 2.79
C PRO A 16 18.74 12.29 3.93
N HIS A 17 19.28 13.06 4.88
CA HIS A 17 19.97 12.50 6.05
C HIS A 17 19.03 11.62 6.87
N HIS A 18 19.06 10.32 6.62
CA HIS A 18 18.28 9.36 7.38
C HIS A 18 18.98 9.13 8.73
N LYS A 19 18.29 9.46 9.83
CA LYS A 19 18.66 8.90 11.12
C LYS A 19 18.29 7.43 11.10
N TYR A 20 19.30 6.57 11.18
CA TYR A 20 19.13 5.15 11.42
C TYR A 20 18.24 4.92 12.66
N GLN A 21 17.05 4.34 12.46
CA GLN A 21 16.18 3.88 13.55
C GLN A 21 16.18 2.36 13.61
N GLY A 22 17.18 1.80 14.30
CA GLY A 22 17.20 0.38 14.69
C GLY A 22 17.68 -0.60 13.61
N LYS A 23 17.94 -1.85 14.03
CA LYS A 23 18.34 -2.95 13.14
C LYS A 23 17.09 -3.52 12.46
N LEU A 24 17.12 -3.73 11.14
CA LEU A 24 16.19 -4.64 10.45
C LEU A 24 16.22 -5.98 11.20
N GLY A 25 15.12 -6.35 11.85
CA GLY A 25 15.00 -7.53 12.73
C GLY A 25 14.84 -7.24 14.23
N GLN A 26 14.93 -5.97 14.68
CA GLN A 26 14.64 -5.55 16.06
C GLN A 26 13.47 -4.56 16.16
N ILE A 27 12.87 -4.19 15.02
CA ILE A 27 11.67 -3.37 15.00
C ILE A 27 10.53 -4.28 15.47
N PRO A 28 9.87 -3.98 16.60
CA PRO A 28 8.77 -4.79 17.08
C PRO A 28 7.71 -4.87 15.99
N PRO A 29 7.13 -6.06 15.73
CA PRO A 29 6.09 -6.21 14.73
C PRO A 29 4.96 -5.22 15.06
N ASN A 30 4.58 -4.38 14.10
CA ASN A 30 3.45 -3.43 14.21
C ASN A 30 2.08 -4.13 14.32
N PHE A 31 2.04 -5.40 14.73
CA PHE A 31 0.84 -6.22 14.83
C PHE A 31 -0.20 -5.58 15.76
N ASP A 32 0.16 -5.28 17.01
CA ASP A 32 -0.77 -4.70 17.98
C ASP A 32 -1.28 -3.32 17.53
N LYS A 33 -0.40 -2.54 16.91
CA LYS A 33 -0.74 -1.24 16.31
C LYS A 33 -1.78 -1.41 15.20
N TYR A 34 -1.52 -2.26 14.21
CA TYR A 34 -2.46 -2.47 13.09
C TYR A 34 -3.77 -3.08 13.57
N LEU A 35 -3.73 -4.03 14.50
CA LEU A 35 -4.94 -4.61 15.07
C LEU A 35 -5.79 -3.55 15.77
N SER A 36 -5.18 -2.73 16.62
CA SER A 36 -5.87 -1.63 17.30
C SER A 36 -6.45 -0.62 16.30
N GLN A 37 -5.69 -0.23 15.28
CA GLN A 37 -6.18 0.70 14.25
C GLN A 37 -7.35 0.10 13.47
N LEU A 38 -7.26 -1.16 13.03
CA LEU A 38 -8.37 -1.81 12.31
C LEU A 38 -9.62 -1.97 13.18
N GLN A 39 -9.47 -2.25 14.47
CA GLN A 39 -10.60 -2.29 15.42
C GLN A 39 -11.24 -0.90 15.57
N GLN A 40 -10.45 0.16 15.70
CA GLN A 40 -10.95 1.53 15.72
C GLN A 40 -11.71 1.89 14.44
N LEU A 41 -11.18 1.51 13.26
CA LEU A 41 -11.87 1.69 11.98
C LEU A 41 -13.18 0.91 11.92
N ARG A 42 -13.20 -0.33 12.40
CA ARG A 42 -14.40 -1.18 12.41
C ARG A 42 -15.53 -0.57 13.22
N GLU A 43 -15.18 0.03 14.36
CA GLU A 43 -16.15 0.67 15.24
C GLU A 43 -16.60 2.04 14.71
N GLY A 44 -15.66 2.86 14.23
CA GLY A 44 -15.90 4.26 13.90
C GLY A 44 -16.28 4.57 12.45
N LEU A 45 -15.93 3.72 11.48
CA LEU A 45 -16.31 3.96 10.08
C LEU A 45 -17.81 3.72 9.84
N PRO A 46 -18.37 4.33 8.77
CA PRO A 46 -19.74 4.06 8.33
C PRO A 46 -20.01 2.56 8.14
N LYS A 47 -21.24 2.13 8.47
CA LYS A 47 -21.63 0.71 8.51
C LYS A 47 -21.34 -0.06 7.21
N ARG A 48 -21.33 0.61 6.06
CA ARG A 48 -21.03 0.01 4.75
C ARG A 48 -19.64 -0.64 4.67
N PHE A 49 -18.68 -0.20 5.49
CA PHE A 49 -17.33 -0.77 5.53
C PHE A 49 -17.17 -1.97 6.47
N ARG A 50 -18.13 -2.21 7.38
CA ARG A 50 -17.99 -3.21 8.45
C ARG A 50 -17.80 -4.62 7.93
N SER A 51 -18.57 -5.03 6.93
CA SER A 51 -18.45 -6.38 6.36
C SER A 51 -17.05 -6.65 5.80
N LYS A 52 -16.42 -5.64 5.18
CA LYS A 52 -15.06 -5.78 4.64
C LYS A 52 -14.02 -5.79 5.75
N LEU A 53 -14.19 -5.00 6.80
CA LEU A 53 -13.33 -5.04 7.99
C LEU A 53 -13.44 -6.37 8.75
N ASP A 54 -14.66 -6.89 8.91
CA ASP A 54 -14.93 -8.21 9.49
C ASP A 54 -14.27 -9.34 8.69
N GLU A 55 -14.13 -9.17 7.37
CA GLU A 55 -13.44 -10.11 6.49
C GLU A 55 -11.91 -10.04 6.63
N ILE A 56 -11.31 -8.84 6.70
CA ILE A 56 -9.84 -8.70 6.65
C ILE A 56 -9.16 -8.73 8.01
N ILE A 57 -9.82 -8.30 9.09
CA ILE A 57 -9.22 -8.29 10.45
C ILE A 57 -8.72 -9.68 10.86
N PRO A 58 -9.48 -10.77 10.68
CA PRO A 58 -9.02 -12.12 11.01
C PRO A 58 -7.81 -12.60 10.19
N GLN A 59 -7.51 -11.94 9.06
CA GLN A 59 -6.38 -12.29 8.18
C GLN A 59 -5.07 -11.59 8.61
N LEU A 60 -5.12 -10.58 9.47
CA LEU A 60 -3.94 -9.84 9.93
C LEU A 60 -2.85 -10.78 10.54
N PRO A 61 -3.18 -11.76 11.41
CA PRO A 61 -2.15 -12.65 11.98
C PRO A 61 -1.35 -13.42 10.94
N ASP A 62 -1.96 -13.79 9.81
CA ASP A 62 -1.28 -14.53 8.73
C ASP A 62 -0.14 -13.74 8.08
N LEU A 63 -0.19 -12.41 8.19
CA LEU A 63 0.81 -11.48 7.66
C LEU A 63 2.04 -11.31 8.57
N PHE A 64 1.98 -11.83 9.79
CA PHE A 64 3.08 -11.77 10.78
C PHE A 64 3.67 -13.15 11.09
N THR A 65 3.33 -14.16 10.28
CA THR A 65 3.95 -15.49 10.36
C THR A 65 5.37 -15.47 9.76
N GLU A 66 6.25 -16.38 10.20
CA GLU A 66 7.63 -16.49 9.69
C GLU A 66 7.71 -16.64 8.16
N GLY A 67 6.67 -17.19 7.53
CA GLY A 67 6.57 -17.35 6.08
C GLY A 67 6.06 -16.12 5.33
N TRP A 68 6.00 -14.94 5.94
CA TRP A 68 5.64 -13.69 5.27
C TRP A 68 6.63 -12.56 5.62
N PRO A 69 7.25 -11.90 4.62
CA PRO A 69 8.32 -10.94 4.91
C PRO A 69 7.77 -9.62 5.46
N LEU A 70 8.52 -9.05 6.42
CA LEU A 70 8.38 -7.66 6.82
C LEU A 70 9.33 -6.80 5.98
N VAL A 71 8.81 -5.73 5.39
CA VAL A 71 9.53 -4.85 4.47
C VAL A 71 9.23 -3.38 4.79
N PRO A 72 10.11 -2.45 4.41
CA PRO A 72 9.75 -1.03 4.35
C PRO A 72 8.60 -0.82 3.36
N ASN A 73 7.48 -0.31 3.86
CA ASN A 73 6.33 0.12 3.07
C ASN A 73 6.38 1.65 2.93
N HIS A 74 6.13 2.19 1.73
CA HIS A 74 6.20 3.62 1.46
C HIS A 74 5.16 4.43 2.25
N THR A 75 4.01 3.82 2.57
CA THR A 75 2.82 4.42 3.22
C THR A 75 2.10 5.50 2.40
N ASP A 76 2.81 6.17 1.49
CA ASP A 76 2.27 7.20 0.59
C ASP A 76 2.68 6.96 -0.88
N LEU A 77 2.44 5.75 -1.41
CA LEU A 77 2.87 5.40 -2.76
C LEU A 77 1.87 5.95 -3.80
N LEU A 78 2.12 7.19 -4.22
CA LEU A 78 1.33 7.95 -5.19
C LEU A 78 2.13 8.24 -6.47
N GLU A 79 1.45 8.61 -7.55
CA GLU A 79 2.09 8.89 -8.84
C GLU A 79 3.10 10.03 -8.78
N ASN A 80 2.89 11.04 -7.92
CA ASN A 80 3.82 12.15 -7.73
C ASN A 80 5.12 11.74 -7.02
N ASN A 81 5.15 10.55 -6.40
CA ASN A 81 6.32 9.99 -5.73
C ASN A 81 7.09 9.00 -6.62
N ILE A 82 6.64 8.77 -7.86
CA ILE A 82 7.27 7.84 -8.81
C ILE A 82 7.91 8.62 -9.95
N HIS A 83 9.22 8.54 -10.06
CA HIS A 83 9.95 9.15 -11.16
C HIS A 83 10.06 8.17 -12.33
N VAL A 84 9.79 8.67 -13.54
CA VAL A 84 9.89 7.89 -14.77
C VAL A 84 10.85 8.54 -15.77
N ASP A 85 11.59 7.72 -16.49
CA ASP A 85 12.34 8.16 -17.66
C ASP A 85 11.36 8.56 -18.77
N LYS A 86 11.47 9.80 -19.26
CA LYS A 86 10.51 10.36 -20.23
C LYS A 86 10.52 9.63 -21.57
N ALA A 87 11.65 9.06 -21.98
CA ALA A 87 11.78 8.41 -23.28
C ALA A 87 11.23 6.97 -23.27
N THR A 88 11.36 6.26 -22.15
CA THR A 88 11.08 4.83 -22.03
C THR A 88 9.92 4.49 -21.12
N GLY A 89 9.46 5.44 -20.29
CA GLY A 89 8.43 5.22 -19.28
C GLY A 89 8.87 4.33 -18.10
N ARG A 90 10.16 3.97 -18.03
CA ARG A 90 10.69 3.12 -16.95
C ARG A 90 10.73 3.89 -15.63
N ILE A 91 10.34 3.23 -14.55
CA ILE A 91 10.56 3.76 -13.20
C ILE A 91 12.06 3.88 -12.96
N VAL A 92 12.52 5.09 -12.64
CA VAL A 92 13.93 5.39 -12.33
C VAL A 92 14.16 5.68 -10.84
N GLY A 93 13.08 5.88 -10.08
CA GLY A 93 13.17 6.09 -8.64
C GLY A 93 11.80 6.25 -7.99
N ILE A 94 11.76 6.01 -6.68
CA ILE A 94 10.64 6.34 -5.81
C ILE A 94 11.20 7.27 -4.73
N CYS A 95 10.58 8.42 -4.52
CA CYS A 95 11.01 9.43 -3.55
C CYS A 95 9.97 9.63 -2.43
N ASP A 96 10.31 10.42 -1.42
CA ASP A 96 9.46 10.71 -0.25
C ASP A 96 9.24 9.54 0.73
N TRP A 97 10.32 8.83 1.03
CA TRP A 97 10.36 7.75 2.02
C TRP A 97 10.27 8.24 3.49
N GLY A 98 10.00 9.52 3.74
CA GLY A 98 10.02 10.11 5.08
C GLY A 98 9.03 9.47 6.06
N GLY A 99 7.89 8.98 5.55
CA GLY A 99 6.86 8.28 6.31
C GLY A 99 6.96 6.75 6.30
N ALA A 100 7.99 6.18 5.67
CA ALA A 100 8.04 4.74 5.45
C ALA A 100 8.06 3.94 6.75
N GLU A 101 7.32 2.82 6.76
CA GLU A 101 7.14 1.98 7.94
C GLU A 101 7.46 0.51 7.63
N VAL A 102 8.18 -0.15 8.54
CA VAL A 102 8.39 -1.60 8.43
C VAL A 102 7.11 -2.33 8.82
N GLY A 103 6.59 -3.15 7.90
CA GLY A 103 5.36 -3.90 8.09
C GLY A 103 5.26 -5.05 7.08
N PRO A 104 4.16 -5.81 7.07
CA PRO A 104 3.99 -6.90 6.12
C PRO A 104 4.17 -6.46 4.67
N PHE A 105 4.76 -7.34 3.85
CA PHE A 105 4.81 -7.13 2.41
C PHE A 105 3.41 -7.05 1.82
N GLY A 106 3.19 -6.05 0.96
CA GLY A 106 1.94 -5.83 0.24
C GLY A 106 1.12 -4.63 0.72
N MET A 107 1.46 -4.02 1.86
CA MET A 107 0.65 -2.93 2.44
C MET A 107 0.63 -1.67 1.57
N SER A 108 1.67 -1.40 0.77
CA SER A 108 1.69 -0.28 -0.19
C SER A 108 1.04 -0.58 -1.54
N LEU A 109 0.59 -1.81 -1.82
CA LEU A 109 0.04 -2.18 -3.13
C LEU A 109 -1.30 -1.50 -3.45
N GLY A 110 -1.94 -0.88 -2.44
CA GLY A 110 -3.12 -0.05 -2.63
C GLY A 110 -2.88 1.13 -3.59
N GLY A 111 -1.65 1.63 -3.68
CA GLY A 111 -1.27 2.72 -4.58
C GLY A 111 -1.53 2.43 -6.07
N LEU A 112 -1.60 1.14 -6.45
CA LEU A 112 -2.03 0.75 -7.80
C LEU A 112 -3.39 1.32 -8.16
N GLU A 113 -4.34 1.31 -7.23
CA GLU A 113 -5.69 1.77 -7.52
C GLU A 113 -5.73 3.26 -7.82
N ILE A 114 -4.86 4.05 -7.17
CA ILE A 114 -4.70 5.48 -7.39
C ILE A 114 -4.17 5.72 -8.81
N MET A 115 -3.11 5.03 -9.20
CA MET A 115 -2.51 5.14 -10.54
C MET A 115 -3.45 4.73 -11.69
N LEU A 116 -4.51 3.97 -11.40
CA LEU A 116 -5.46 3.47 -12.38
C LEU A 116 -6.69 4.38 -12.59
N GLY A 117 -6.81 5.46 -11.82
CA GLY A 117 -7.94 6.37 -11.91
C GLY A 117 -7.59 7.80 -11.52
N THR A 118 -8.63 8.62 -11.42
CA THR A 118 -8.52 10.02 -11.03
C THR A 118 -9.72 10.43 -10.20
N LEU A 119 -9.48 11.36 -9.28
CA LEU A 119 -10.54 12.11 -8.63
C LEU A 119 -11.29 12.96 -9.66
N THR A 120 -12.61 13.07 -9.51
CA THR A 120 -13.42 13.98 -10.32
C THR A 120 -14.22 14.94 -9.45
N THR A 121 -14.32 16.18 -9.91
CA THR A 121 -15.09 17.24 -9.24
C THR A 121 -16.56 17.29 -9.70
N THR A 122 -16.94 16.45 -10.67
CA THR A 122 -18.30 16.41 -11.25
C THR A 122 -18.76 14.97 -11.50
N GLY A 123 -19.87 14.58 -10.85
CA GLY A 123 -20.41 13.22 -10.91
C GLY A 123 -19.76 12.29 -9.89
N ASP A 124 -19.36 11.09 -10.31
CA ASP A 124 -18.72 10.10 -9.44
C ASP A 124 -17.38 10.58 -8.91
N PHE A 125 -17.17 10.47 -7.60
CA PHE A 125 -15.96 10.96 -6.93
C PHE A 125 -14.66 10.37 -7.51
N TRP A 126 -14.70 9.10 -7.88
CA TRP A 126 -13.57 8.35 -8.42
C TRP A 126 -13.92 7.80 -9.80
N ARG A 127 -13.06 8.04 -10.79
CA ARG A 127 -13.23 7.52 -12.14
C ARG A 127 -11.97 6.80 -12.59
N TYR A 128 -12.11 5.53 -12.93
CA TYR A 128 -11.03 4.76 -13.54
C TYR A 128 -10.76 5.19 -14.98
N HIS A 129 -9.51 5.09 -15.41
CA HIS A 129 -9.14 5.28 -16.81
C HIS A 129 -9.78 4.20 -17.71
N PRO A 130 -10.04 4.47 -19.00
CA PRO A 130 -10.72 3.51 -19.88
C PRO A 130 -10.08 2.11 -19.90
N ASN A 131 -8.74 2.05 -19.90
CA ASN A 131 -7.99 0.79 -19.99
C ASN A 131 -7.55 0.25 -18.61
N HIS A 132 -8.11 0.76 -17.51
CA HIS A 132 -7.65 0.41 -16.17
C HIS A 132 -7.68 -1.10 -15.86
N GLN A 133 -8.65 -1.84 -16.41
CA GLN A 133 -8.74 -3.29 -16.18
C GLN A 133 -7.59 -4.03 -16.86
N GLU A 134 -7.29 -3.72 -18.12
CA GLU A 134 -6.15 -4.29 -18.84
C GLU A 134 -4.82 -3.98 -18.13
N LEU A 135 -4.65 -2.73 -17.67
CA LEU A 135 -3.46 -2.31 -16.92
C LEU A 135 -3.34 -3.01 -15.57
N ARG A 136 -4.46 -3.19 -14.85
CA ARG A 136 -4.51 -3.94 -13.59
C ARG A 136 -4.13 -5.40 -13.79
N ASP A 137 -4.69 -6.03 -14.81
CA ASP A 137 -4.43 -7.44 -15.13
C ASP A 137 -2.97 -7.63 -15.57
N HIS A 138 -2.43 -6.68 -16.33
CA HIS A 138 -1.02 -6.67 -16.72
C HIS A 138 -0.09 -6.50 -15.51
N PHE A 139 -0.42 -5.59 -14.61
CA PHE A 139 0.32 -5.40 -13.35
C PHE A 139 0.37 -6.70 -12.55
N TRP A 140 -0.77 -7.33 -12.26
CA TRP A 140 -0.80 -8.55 -11.43
C TRP A 140 -0.10 -9.72 -12.12
N THR A 141 -0.24 -9.84 -13.44
CA THR A 141 0.47 -10.85 -14.22
C THR A 141 1.99 -10.71 -14.07
N LEU A 142 2.52 -9.51 -14.29
CA LEU A 142 3.96 -9.25 -14.14
C LEU A 142 4.41 -9.36 -12.68
N PHE A 143 3.62 -8.85 -11.74
CA PHE A 143 3.92 -8.91 -10.31
C PHE A 143 4.12 -10.36 -9.84
N TYR A 144 3.18 -11.26 -10.17
CA TYR A 144 3.33 -12.67 -9.83
C TYR A 144 4.46 -13.35 -10.62
N HIS A 145 4.71 -12.97 -11.86
CA HIS A 145 5.85 -13.47 -12.63
C HIS A 145 7.18 -13.14 -11.94
N TYR A 146 7.37 -11.88 -11.52
CA TYR A 146 8.59 -11.43 -10.85
C TYR A 146 8.77 -11.99 -9.44
N LEU A 147 7.70 -12.44 -8.78
CA LEU A 147 7.78 -13.23 -7.55
C LEU A 147 8.26 -14.69 -7.78
N GLY A 148 8.45 -15.11 -9.04
CA GLY A 148 8.72 -16.50 -9.40
C GLY A 148 7.45 -17.37 -9.39
N GLY A 149 6.28 -16.74 -9.51
CA GLY A 149 4.97 -17.33 -9.26
C GLY A 149 4.45 -17.04 -7.85
N ALA A 150 3.16 -17.28 -7.63
CA ALA A 150 2.53 -17.17 -6.32
C ALA A 150 1.47 -18.25 -6.13
N SER A 151 1.57 -19.00 -5.03
CA SER A 151 0.52 -19.92 -4.58
C SER A 151 -0.73 -19.16 -4.18
N ASP A 152 -1.88 -19.85 -4.15
CA ASP A 152 -3.15 -19.23 -3.72
C ASP A 152 -3.09 -18.66 -2.30
N LYS A 153 -2.30 -19.28 -1.41
CA LYS A 153 -2.06 -18.77 -0.06
C LYS A 153 -1.31 -17.43 -0.09
N GLN A 154 -0.28 -17.31 -0.92
CA GLN A 154 0.46 -16.05 -1.08
C GLN A 154 -0.41 -14.97 -1.73
N LYS A 155 -1.21 -15.32 -2.75
CA LYS A 155 -2.17 -14.39 -3.36
C LYS A 155 -3.19 -13.85 -2.35
N ARG A 156 -3.73 -14.71 -1.49
CA ARG A 156 -4.63 -14.29 -0.39
C ARG A 156 -3.93 -13.36 0.60
N ARG A 157 -2.68 -13.64 0.98
CA ARG A 157 -1.89 -12.75 1.86
C ARG A 157 -1.61 -11.40 1.21
N ILE A 158 -1.27 -11.38 -0.09
CA ILE A 158 -1.06 -10.15 -0.86
C ILE A 158 -2.32 -9.31 -0.87
N GLU A 159 -3.48 -9.94 -1.13
CA GLU A 159 -4.76 -9.23 -1.14
C GLU A 159 -5.15 -8.72 0.25
N ALA A 160 -4.97 -9.52 1.30
CA ALA A 160 -5.22 -9.09 2.67
C ALA A 160 -4.34 -7.90 3.05
N ALA A 161 -3.03 -7.96 2.77
CA ALA A 161 -2.10 -6.87 3.04
C ALA A 161 -2.46 -5.60 2.25
N ARG A 162 -2.83 -5.75 0.97
CA ARG A 162 -3.27 -4.63 0.12
C ARG A 162 -4.52 -3.94 0.70
N LEU A 163 -5.54 -4.71 1.08
CA LEU A 163 -6.77 -4.16 1.65
C LEU A 163 -6.53 -3.52 3.02
N ILE A 164 -5.76 -4.17 3.90
CA ILE A 164 -5.40 -3.60 5.20
C ILE A 164 -4.65 -2.28 5.01
N GLY A 165 -3.68 -2.24 4.10
CA GLY A 165 -2.96 -1.01 3.74
C GLY A 165 -3.88 0.11 3.28
N LEU A 166 -4.84 -0.19 2.39
CA LEU A 166 -5.85 0.78 1.94
C LEU A 166 -6.69 1.33 3.10
N PHE A 167 -7.16 0.48 4.01
CA PHE A 167 -7.92 0.91 5.19
C PHE A 167 -7.09 1.79 6.13
N LEU A 168 -5.83 1.42 6.39
CA LEU A 168 -4.97 2.21 7.27
C LEU A 168 -4.61 3.57 6.67
N ALA A 169 -4.39 3.64 5.34
CA ALA A 169 -4.05 4.88 4.66
C ALA A 169 -5.25 5.84 4.52
N ASN A 170 -6.47 5.32 4.30
CA ASN A 170 -7.63 6.13 3.90
C ASN A 170 -8.78 6.11 4.92
N GLY A 171 -8.69 5.30 5.98
CA GLY A 171 -9.73 5.15 6.98
C GLY A 171 -9.66 6.18 8.11
N PHE A 172 -8.58 6.97 8.20
CA PHE A 172 -8.39 7.94 9.27
C PHE A 172 -8.32 9.37 8.74
N GLN A 173 -8.90 10.31 9.46
CA GLN A 173 -8.74 11.75 9.26
C GLN A 173 -8.32 12.37 10.60
N GLN A 174 -7.15 13.01 10.64
CA GLN A 174 -6.58 13.60 11.86
C GLN A 174 -6.53 12.61 13.05
N GLY A 175 -6.18 11.34 12.78
CA GLY A 175 -6.05 10.29 13.80
C GLY A 175 -7.38 9.73 14.33
N ARG A 176 -8.51 10.08 13.73
CA ARG A 176 -9.84 9.53 14.06
C ARG A 176 -10.43 8.80 12.85
N PRO A 177 -11.29 7.79 13.03
CA PRO A 177 -12.01 7.18 11.92
C PRO A 177 -12.70 8.24 11.06
N ALA A 178 -12.49 8.16 9.75
CA ALA A 178 -12.98 9.13 8.78
C ALA A 178 -14.52 9.09 8.68
N THR A 179 -15.11 10.22 8.29
CA THR A 179 -16.55 10.37 8.04
C THR A 179 -16.84 10.32 6.53
N GLU A 180 -18.12 10.22 6.15
CA GLU A 180 -18.54 10.25 4.74
C GLU A 180 -18.16 11.55 4.00
N GLU A 181 -17.76 12.59 4.73
CA GLU A 181 -17.27 13.85 4.17
C GLU A 181 -15.78 13.79 3.76
N SER A 182 -15.03 12.78 4.23
CA SER A 182 -13.62 12.59 3.89
C SER A 182 -13.45 12.11 2.45
N GLU A 183 -12.62 12.81 1.70
CA GLU A 183 -12.20 12.44 0.35
C GLU A 183 -11.54 11.07 0.31
N ASP A 184 -10.61 10.80 1.23
CA ASP A 184 -9.91 9.50 1.35
C ASP A 184 -10.90 8.36 1.61
N LEU A 185 -11.90 8.58 2.47
CA LEU A 185 -12.91 7.56 2.73
C LEU A 185 -13.82 7.29 1.51
N ARG A 186 -14.16 8.34 0.76
CA ARG A 186 -14.92 8.20 -0.49
C ARG A 186 -14.12 7.40 -1.53
N PHE A 187 -12.82 7.67 -1.65
CA PHE A 187 -11.90 6.90 -2.47
C PHE A 187 -11.83 5.43 -2.03
N LEU A 188 -11.62 5.17 -0.73
CA LEU A 188 -11.59 3.83 -0.16
C LEU A 188 -12.89 3.08 -0.51
N GLY A 189 -14.03 3.72 -0.33
CA GLY A 189 -15.35 3.16 -0.66
C GLY A 189 -15.51 2.80 -2.13
N ALA A 190 -14.97 3.61 -3.05
CA ALA A 190 -15.00 3.32 -4.48
C ALA A 190 -14.20 2.07 -4.87
N ILE A 191 -13.22 1.68 -4.04
CA ILE A 191 -12.37 0.50 -4.29
C ILE A 191 -12.92 -0.75 -3.61
N VAL A 192 -13.25 -0.65 -2.32
CA VAL A 192 -13.43 -1.84 -1.46
C VAL A 192 -14.88 -2.33 -1.35
N LEU A 193 -15.84 -1.57 -1.87
CA LEU A 193 -17.28 -1.87 -1.78
C LEU A 193 -17.92 -2.25 -3.11
N LYS A 194 -17.11 -2.62 -4.11
CA LYS A 194 -17.58 -3.16 -5.39
C LYS A 194 -18.00 -4.62 -5.30
#